data_AF-A0A958ZWR9-F1
#
_entry.id   AF-A0A958ZWR9-F1
#
_cell.length_a   1.000
_cell.length_b   1.000
_cell.length_c   1.000
_cell.angle_alpha   90.00
_cell.angle_beta   90.00
_cell.angle_gamma   90.00
#
_symmetry.space_group_name_H-M   'P 1'
#
loop_
_entity.id
_entity.type
_entity.pdbx_description
1 polymer ?
#
loop_
_entity_poly.entity_id
_entity_poly.type
_entity_poly.pdbx_seq_one_letter_code
_entity_poly.pdbx_strand_id
1 'polypeptide(L)'
;MDIVSRQRINLLIQLAEIKTVKSESPAARIVKRVAKECDFPDKDLNQLLKSPEPIGTFGALSPNQKAKYIYNLGELMASIKFSNHKTLLCQKFAYDLGYSKGEFSSIVNKVQQLKEQSTSDSSQEEAYLRITA
;
A
#
# COMPACT_ATOMS: atom_id res chain seq x y z
N MET A 1 8.48 -7.90 -17.04
CA MET A 1 8.17 -7.27 -15.75
C MET A 1 9.01 -6.01 -15.62
N ASP A 2 8.40 -4.89 -15.26
CA ASP A 2 9.11 -3.63 -15.11
C ASP A 2 9.74 -3.49 -13.71
N ILE A 3 10.94 -2.92 -13.65
CA ILE A 3 11.73 -2.74 -12.43
C ILE A 3 10.96 -1.87 -11.42
N VAL A 4 10.16 -0.92 -11.90
CA VAL A 4 9.42 0.04 -11.07
C VAL A 4 8.31 -0.66 -10.28
N SER A 5 7.55 -1.56 -10.87
CA SER A 5 6.52 -2.33 -10.15
C SER A 5 7.13 -3.25 -9.09
N ARG A 6 8.24 -3.92 -9.41
CA ARG A 6 8.97 -4.77 -8.45
C ARG A 6 9.44 -3.96 -7.23
N GLN A 7 10.07 -2.81 -7.46
CA GLN A 7 10.53 -1.93 -6.38
C GLN A 7 9.37 -1.44 -5.49
N ARG A 8 8.21 -1.17 -6.09
CA ARG A 8 7.01 -0.73 -5.34
C ARG A 8 6.53 -1.82 -4.40
N ILE A 9 6.42 -3.04 -4.90
CA ILE A 9 5.97 -4.20 -4.11
C ILE A 9 6.98 -4.49 -2.99
N ASN A 10 8.28 -4.45 -3.30
CA ASN A 10 9.35 -4.63 -2.33
C ASN A 10 9.29 -3.60 -1.18
N LEU A 11 9.06 -2.32 -1.50
CA LEU A 11 8.88 -1.26 -0.50
C LEU A 11 7.71 -1.56 0.44
N LEU A 12 6.56 -1.95 -0.11
CA LEU A 12 5.37 -2.26 0.69
C LEU A 12 5.60 -3.47 1.60
N ILE A 13 6.26 -4.51 1.11
CA ILE A 13 6.62 -5.70 1.89
C ILE A 13 7.45 -5.32 3.12
N GLN A 14 8.48 -4.50 2.91
CA GLN A 14 9.40 -4.10 3.99
C GLN A 14 8.72 -3.21 5.02
N LEU A 15 7.90 -2.24 4.59
CA LEU A 15 7.16 -1.37 5.51
C LEU A 15 6.12 -2.15 6.33
N ALA A 16 5.44 -3.07 5.67
CA ALA A 16 4.44 -3.92 6.29
C ALA A 16 5.01 -5.08 7.11
N GLU A 17 6.33 -5.32 7.06
CA GLU A 17 7.02 -6.46 7.68
C GLU A 17 6.36 -7.82 7.34
N ILE A 18 5.87 -7.95 6.10
CA ILE A 18 5.18 -9.18 5.69
C ILE A 18 6.23 -10.26 5.45
N LYS A 19 6.14 -11.33 6.23
CA LYS A 19 7.04 -12.48 6.13
C LYS A 19 6.52 -13.56 5.17
N THR A 20 5.21 -13.63 4.91
CA THR A 20 4.60 -14.68 4.06
C THR A 20 3.38 -14.18 3.28
N VAL A 21 3.18 -14.73 2.06
CA VAL A 21 1.99 -14.45 1.24
C VAL A 21 0.72 -14.87 1.97
N LYS A 22 0.73 -15.94 2.77
CA LYS A 22 -0.48 -16.47 3.41
C LYS A 22 -1.02 -15.61 4.55
N SER A 23 -0.32 -14.54 4.93
CA SER A 23 -0.86 -13.58 5.90
C SER A 23 -2.20 -13.02 5.40
N GLU A 24 -3.23 -13.10 6.25
CA GLU A 24 -4.54 -12.49 5.98
C GLU A 24 -4.63 -11.04 6.45
N SER A 25 -3.50 -10.48 6.92
CA SER A 25 -3.44 -9.10 7.40
C SER A 25 -3.87 -8.09 6.33
N PRO A 26 -4.42 -6.93 6.72
CA PRO A 26 -4.77 -5.86 5.79
C PRO A 26 -3.60 -5.46 4.88
N ALA A 27 -2.38 -5.41 5.43
CA ALA A 27 -1.19 -5.09 4.65
C ALA A 27 -0.85 -6.16 3.60
N ALA A 28 -0.98 -7.44 3.93
CA ALA A 28 -0.77 -8.52 2.97
C ALA A 28 -1.79 -8.50 1.83
N ARG A 29 -3.04 -8.09 2.11
CA ARG A 29 -4.06 -7.89 1.06
C ARG A 29 -3.68 -6.77 0.10
N ILE A 30 -3.16 -5.65 0.62
CA ILE A 30 -2.65 -4.53 -0.21
C ILE A 30 -1.51 -5.01 -1.09
N VAL A 31 -0.50 -5.68 -0.53
CA VAL A 31 0.65 -6.18 -1.30
C VAL A 31 0.21 -7.13 -2.41
N LYS A 32 -0.68 -8.09 -2.12
CA LYS A 32 -1.22 -9.03 -3.12
C LYS A 32 -2.01 -8.31 -4.21
N ARG A 33 -2.85 -7.34 -3.84
CA ARG A 33 -3.64 -6.57 -4.81
C ARG A 33 -2.71 -5.79 -5.75
N VAL A 34 -1.74 -5.07 -5.20
CA VAL A 34 -0.76 -4.33 -5.99
C VAL A 34 0.08 -5.25 -6.86
N ALA A 35 0.47 -6.43 -6.36
CA ALA A 35 1.17 -7.44 -7.16
C ALA A 35 0.32 -7.90 -8.36
N LYS A 36 -0.96 -8.21 -8.13
CA LYS A 36 -1.90 -8.60 -9.19
C LYS A 36 -2.13 -7.49 -10.23
N GLU A 37 -2.26 -6.24 -9.80
CA GLU A 37 -2.40 -5.07 -10.69
C GLU A 37 -1.18 -4.83 -11.59
N CYS A 38 -0.02 -5.40 -11.25
CA CYS A 38 1.21 -5.30 -12.04
C CYS A 38 1.52 -6.56 -12.84
N ASP A 39 0.60 -7.52 -12.90
CA ASP A 39 0.85 -8.87 -13.42
C ASP A 39 2.11 -9.51 -12.82
N PHE A 40 2.34 -9.26 -11.52
CA PHE A 40 3.52 -9.71 -10.82
C PHE A 40 3.38 -11.19 -10.43
N PRO A 41 4.25 -12.10 -10.94
CA PRO A 41 4.10 -13.52 -10.71
C PRO A 41 4.18 -13.90 -9.22
N ASP A 42 3.33 -14.83 -8.78
CA ASP A 42 3.36 -15.31 -7.39
C ASP A 42 4.72 -15.88 -6.98
N LYS A 43 5.44 -16.51 -7.92
CA LYS A 43 6.80 -17.02 -7.67
C LYS A 43 7.75 -15.89 -7.26
N ASP A 44 7.69 -14.76 -7.95
CA ASP A 44 8.53 -13.59 -7.69
C ASP A 44 8.11 -12.89 -6.40
N LEU A 45 6.80 -12.86 -6.11
CA LEU A 45 6.28 -12.30 -4.86
C LEU A 45 6.77 -13.12 -3.66
N ASN A 46 6.69 -14.44 -3.78
CA ASN A 46 7.22 -15.35 -2.77
C ASN A 46 8.73 -15.19 -2.57
N GLN A 47 9.48 -14.89 -3.64
CA GLN A 47 10.91 -14.62 -3.53
C GLN A 47 11.18 -13.32 -2.74
N LEU A 48 10.52 -12.22 -3.10
CA LEU A 48 10.66 -10.93 -2.38
C LEU A 48 10.25 -11.01 -0.92
N LEU A 49 9.26 -11.84 -0.59
CA LEU A 49 8.82 -12.03 0.80
C LEU A 49 9.82 -12.81 1.66
N LYS A 50 10.55 -13.75 1.05
CA LYS A 50 11.61 -14.49 1.72
C LYS A 50 12.89 -13.68 1.86
N SER A 51 13.22 -12.91 0.82
CA SER A 51 14.42 -12.10 0.75
C SER A 51 14.10 -10.76 0.07
N PRO A 52 13.63 -9.75 0.83
CA PRO A 52 13.40 -8.42 0.29
C PRO A 52 14.67 -7.83 -0.28
N GLU A 53 14.55 -7.11 -1.39
CA GLU A 53 15.68 -6.44 -2.03
C GLU A 53 15.97 -5.11 -1.32
N PRO A 54 17.21 -4.58 -1.35
CA PRO A 54 17.48 -3.24 -0.87
C PRO A 54 16.59 -2.18 -1.55
N ILE A 55 16.14 -1.19 -0.80
CA ILE A 55 15.33 -0.09 -1.35
C ILE A 55 16.24 0.83 -2.16
N GLY A 56 15.97 0.93 -3.47
CA GLY A 56 16.70 1.80 -4.39
C GLY A 56 16.24 3.26 -4.36
N THR A 57 16.70 4.04 -5.34
CA THR A 57 16.35 5.47 -5.48
C THR A 57 15.10 5.69 -6.33
N PHE A 58 14.32 6.73 -6.02
CA PHE A 58 13.07 7.07 -6.73
C PHE A 58 13.23 8.15 -7.83
N GLY A 59 14.46 8.55 -8.14
CA GLY A 59 14.77 9.74 -8.97
C GLY A 59 14.30 9.68 -10.43
N ALA A 60 14.20 8.49 -11.02
CA ALA A 60 13.82 8.30 -12.43
C ALA A 60 12.32 7.99 -12.65
N LEU A 61 11.50 8.08 -11.61
CA LEU A 61 10.07 7.77 -11.72
C LEU A 61 9.29 8.90 -12.40
N SER A 62 8.45 8.54 -13.37
CA SER A 62 7.48 9.46 -13.95
C SER A 62 6.45 9.94 -12.91
N PRO A 63 5.80 11.11 -13.11
CA PRO A 63 4.79 11.62 -12.18
C PRO A 63 3.69 10.60 -11.86
N ASN A 64 3.22 9.87 -12.87
CA ASN A 64 2.19 8.83 -12.68
C ASN A 64 2.70 7.65 -11.84
N GLN A 65 3.97 7.25 -12.00
CA GLN A 65 4.56 6.21 -11.16
C GLN A 65 4.67 6.69 -9.71
N LYS A 66 5.16 7.91 -9.48
CA LYS A 66 5.24 8.54 -8.16
C LYS A 66 3.87 8.60 -7.47
N ALA A 67 2.83 8.99 -8.21
CA ALA A 67 1.45 9.00 -7.73
C ALA A 67 0.96 7.63 -7.26
N LYS A 68 1.28 6.55 -8.01
CA LYS A 68 0.92 5.18 -7.60
C LYS A 68 1.68 4.73 -6.35
N TYR A 69 2.96 5.11 -6.22
CA TYR A 69 3.76 4.82 -5.02
C TYR A 69 3.18 5.50 -3.78
N ILE A 70 2.93 6.81 -3.86
CA ILE A 70 2.45 7.56 -2.70
C ILE A 70 1.05 7.12 -2.27
N TYR A 71 0.19 6.78 -3.24
CA TYR A 71 -1.14 6.24 -2.95
C TYR A 71 -1.06 4.93 -2.18
N ASN A 72 -0.25 3.97 -2.65
CA ASN A 72 -0.09 2.69 -1.97
C ASN A 72 0.56 2.83 -0.59
N LEU A 73 1.48 3.78 -0.41
CA LEU A 73 2.04 4.12 0.91
C LEU A 73 0.97 4.69 1.85
N GLY A 74 0.14 5.61 1.35
CA GLY A 74 -0.95 6.21 2.12
C GLY A 74 -2.00 5.18 2.51
N GLU A 75 -2.36 4.30 1.59
CA GLU A 75 -3.26 3.18 1.86
C GLU A 75 -2.71 2.21 2.89
N LEU A 76 -1.42 1.87 2.82
CA LEU A 76 -0.78 1.03 3.81
C LEU A 76 -0.86 1.70 5.19
N MET A 77 -0.52 2.99 5.30
CA MET A 77 -0.61 3.75 6.55
C MET A 77 -2.03 3.88 7.10
N ALA A 78 -3.04 4.00 6.24
CA ALA A 78 -4.44 4.04 6.63
C ALA A 78 -5.01 2.66 7.01
N SER A 79 -4.28 1.57 6.73
CA SER A 79 -4.78 0.19 6.90
C SER A 79 -4.18 -0.55 8.08
N ILE A 80 -3.02 -0.12 8.58
CA ILE A 80 -2.37 -0.73 9.73
C ILE A 80 -1.85 0.35 10.68
N LYS A 81 -1.73 0.03 11.96
CA LYS A 81 -1.13 0.92 12.94
C LYS A 81 0.40 0.95 12.76
N PHE A 82 0.94 2.05 12.26
CA PHE A 82 2.38 2.26 12.15
C PHE A 82 2.99 2.68 13.49
N SER A 83 4.23 2.25 13.75
CA SER A 83 5.05 2.82 14.81
C SER A 83 5.59 4.19 14.39
N ASN A 84 5.98 5.03 15.36
CA ASN A 84 6.53 6.37 15.08
C ASN A 84 7.72 6.31 14.10
N HIS A 85 8.60 5.31 14.25
CA HIS A 85 9.74 5.13 13.36
C HIS A 85 9.30 4.82 11.92
N LYS A 86 8.34 3.90 11.73
CA LYS A 86 7.86 3.58 10.39
C LYS A 86 7.07 4.74 9.77
N THR A 87 6.33 5.51 10.56
CA THR A 87 5.68 6.73 10.10
C THR A 87 6.69 7.75 9.56
N LEU A 88 7.80 7.97 10.27
CA LEU A 88 8.90 8.82 9.80
C LEU A 88 9.53 8.27 8.52
N LEU A 89 9.68 6.95 8.43
CA LEU A 89 10.22 6.30 7.24
C LEU A 89 9.31 6.48 6.02
N CYS A 90 7.99 6.32 6.16
CA CYS A 90 7.02 6.60 5.10
C CYS A 90 7.06 8.08 4.67
N GLN A 91 7.19 9.02 5.63
CA GLN A 91 7.34 10.44 5.32
C GLN A 91 8.64 10.74 4.55
N LYS A 92 9.73 10.05 4.89
CA LYS A 92 10.99 10.14 4.14
C LYS A 92 10.80 9.66 2.70
N PHE A 93 10.15 8.51 2.49
CA PHE A 93 9.88 8.01 1.14
C PHE A 93 8.93 8.93 0.36
N ALA A 94 7.94 9.53 1.02
CA ALA A 94 7.09 10.55 0.40
C ALA A 94 7.92 11.74 -0.08
N TYR A 95 8.85 12.22 0.74
CA TYR A 95 9.78 13.29 0.38
C TYR A 95 10.68 12.91 -0.80
N ASP A 96 11.26 11.70 -0.79
CA ASP A 96 12.12 11.20 -1.88
C ASP A 96 11.33 11.02 -3.21
N LEU A 97 10.02 10.79 -3.12
CA LEU A 97 9.11 10.75 -4.27
C LEU A 97 8.72 12.15 -4.78
N GLY A 98 9.01 13.22 -4.01
CA GLY A 98 8.72 14.60 -4.34
C GLY A 98 7.45 15.17 -3.69
N TYR A 99 6.94 14.53 -2.64
CA TYR A 99 5.77 15.00 -1.89
C TYR A 99 6.18 15.62 -0.55
N SER A 100 5.61 16.77 -0.22
CA SER A 100 5.76 17.38 1.09
C SER A 100 5.03 16.56 2.17
N LYS A 101 5.40 16.79 3.44
CA LYS A 101 4.71 16.19 4.59
C LYS A 101 3.21 16.51 4.59
N GLY A 102 2.85 17.75 4.23
CA GLY A 102 1.45 18.18 4.16
C GLY A 102 0.66 17.41 3.11
N GLU A 103 1.19 17.33 1.89
CA GLU A 103 0.55 16.57 0.80
C GLU A 103 0.41 15.09 1.15
N PHE A 104 1.44 14.49 1.74
CA PHE A 104 1.37 13.09 2.15
C PHE A 104 0.31 12.86 3.23
N SER A 105 0.26 13.71 4.26
CA SER A 105 -0.78 13.65 5.30
C SER A 105 -2.18 13.81 4.70
N SER A 106 -2.38 14.74 3.76
CA SER A 106 -3.65 14.89 3.05
C SER A 106 -4.04 13.64 2.26
N ILE A 107 -3.09 12.98 1.61
CA ILE A 107 -3.32 11.72 0.89
C ILE A 107 -3.75 10.61 1.85
N VAL A 108 -3.04 10.42 2.96
CA VAL A 108 -3.38 9.41 3.98
C VAL A 108 -4.79 9.64 4.52
N ASN A 109 -5.12 10.88 4.88
CA ASN A 109 -6.45 11.24 5.39
C ASN A 109 -7.55 10.98 4.35
N LYS A 110 -7.31 11.34 3.08
CA LYS A 110 -8.27 11.09 1.99
C LYS A 110 -8.50 9.60 1.78
N VAL A 111 -7.44 8.80 1.80
CA VAL A 111 -7.56 7.34 1.67
C VAL A 111 -8.31 6.73 2.86
N GLN A 112 -8.06 7.23 4.07
CA GLN A 112 -8.80 6.81 5.26
C GLN A 112 -10.30 7.11 5.15
N GLN A 113 -10.68 8.32 4.75
CA GLN A 113 -12.08 8.72 4.56
C GLN A 113 -12.79 7.86 3.51
N LEU A 114 -12.14 7.59 2.38
CA LEU A 114 -12.71 6.73 1.33
C LEU A 114 -12.99 5.31 1.84
N LYS A 115 -12.10 4.76 2.68
CA LYS A 115 -12.31 3.43 3.27
C LYS A 115 -13.47 3.41 4.27
N GLU A 116 -13.63 4.46 5.06
CA GLU A 116 -14.73 4.60 6.02
C GLU A 116 -16.09 4.71 5.30
N GLN A 117 -16.13 5.40 4.15
CA GLN A 117 -17.32 5.49 3.29
C GLN A 117 -17.68 4.12 2.68
N SER A 118 -16.71 3.41 2.10
CA SER A 118 -16.97 2.08 1.52
C SER A 118 -17.42 1.03 2.54
N THR A 119 -16.99 1.14 3.80
CA THR A 119 -17.42 0.23 4.87
C THR A 119 -18.85 0.52 5.34
N SER A 120 -19.25 1.79 5.25
CA SER A 120 -20.59 2.25 5.64
C SER A 120 -21.65 1.79 4.63
N ASP A 121 -21.36 1.89 3.34
CA ASP A 121 -22.29 1.49 2.27
C ASP A 121 -22.55 -0.03 2.25
N SER A 122 -21.50 -0.86 2.41
CA SER A 122 -21.66 -2.33 2.48
C SER A 122 -22.45 -2.78 3.70
N SER A 123 -22.34 -2.05 4.82
CA SER A 123 -23.09 -2.34 6.05
C SER A 123 -24.58 -2.00 5.91
N GLN A 124 -24.92 -0.97 5.13
CA GLN A 124 -26.31 -0.61 4.86
C GLN A 124 -26.98 -1.59 3.89
N GLU A 125 -26.25 -2.06 2.88
CA GLU A 125 -26.73 -3.03 1.90
C GLU A 125 -26.96 -4.42 2.54
N GLU A 126 -26.06 -4.88 3.41
CA GLU A 126 -26.26 -6.11 4.20
C GLU A 126 -27.43 -5.98 5.21
N ALA A 127 -27.61 -4.81 5.83
CA ALA A 127 -28.72 -4.58 6.74
C ALA A 127 -30.08 -4.57 6.00
N TYR A 128 -30.14 -3.98 4.80
CA TYR A 128 -31.35 -3.95 3.99
C TYR A 128 -31.75 -5.37 3.52
N LEU A 129 -30.79 -6.18 3.07
CA LEU A 129 -31.03 -7.57 2.65
C LEU A 129 -31.54 -8.46 3.81
N ARG A 130 -31.12 -8.22 5.05
CA ARG A 130 -31.62 -8.97 6.23
C ARG A 130 -33.05 -8.60 6.64
N ILE A 131 -33.52 -7.42 6.27
CA ILE A 131 -34.88 -6.96 6.59
C ILE A 131 -35.88 -7.34 5.47
N THR A 132 -35.39 -7.61 4.27
CA THR A 132 -36.21 -7.93 3.08
C THR A 132 -36.20 -9.40 2.67
N ALA A 133 -35.44 -10.26 3.36
CA ALA A 133 -35.43 -11.72 3.21
C ALA A 133 -36.22 -12.40 4.34
#